data_AF-A0A9W8PSR5-F1
#
_entry.id   AF-A0A9W8PSR5-F1
#
_cell.length_a   1.000
_cell.length_b   1.000
_cell.length_c   1.000
_cell.angle_alpha   90.00
_cell.angle_beta   90.00
_cell.angle_gamma   90.00
#
_symmetry.space_group_name_H-M   'P 1'
#
loop_
_entity.id
_entity.type
_entity.pdbx_description
1 polymer ?
#
loop_
_entity_poly.entity_id
_entity_poly.type
_entity_poly.pdbx_seq_one_letter_code
_entity_poly.pdbx_strand_id
1 'polypeptide(L)'
;MNIDEIIKLLGQVPSPQSGPHSEEMLNEVTKVYHEMYAHGLSAFFETNWYFFTENGKMSLPRNPHVVDLLATFLKTLEAVRVNDHSQMAYSGILETRLVWELARLAYDAHPTIPPGAPSNETEVKEAQHRVRVVEALLCGDYLPTNPLCPPYQDPDTARTRQLDFWYSLAEFVRTRDNPTSQPAVKVREDMLARMRYLLDGRENRDVLYSIAVVRELAPQFDSPYGNNTPQHVDESDPKNRLAVASKFIYDESQVTGGTTNVVRRFCDIAHRAFVNPGVNIGRRN
;
A
#
# COMPACT_ATOMS: atom_id res chain seq x y z
N MET A 1 7.99 -12.66 4.93
CA MET A 1 7.77 -11.87 6.15
C MET A 1 6.47 -11.12 5.99
N ASN A 2 5.66 -11.05 7.04
CA ASN A 2 4.44 -10.24 7.04
C ASN A 2 4.78 -8.74 7.20
N ILE A 3 3.82 -7.85 6.97
CA ILE A 3 4.07 -6.40 7.02
C ILE A 3 4.57 -5.93 8.39
N ASP A 4 4.04 -6.45 9.50
CA ASP A 4 4.47 -6.06 10.84
C ASP A 4 5.95 -6.42 11.10
N GLU A 5 6.41 -7.55 10.56
CA GLU A 5 7.81 -7.97 10.57
C GLU A 5 8.68 -7.09 9.67
N ILE A 6 8.19 -6.70 8.49
CA ILE A 6 8.91 -5.81 7.57
C ILE A 6 9.09 -4.42 8.20
N ILE A 7 8.05 -3.87 8.84
CA ILE A 7 8.12 -2.57 9.52
C ILE A 7 9.16 -2.60 10.65
N LYS A 8 9.30 -3.72 11.38
CA LYS A 8 10.34 -3.87 12.41
C LYS A 8 11.77 -3.74 11.85
N LEU A 9 11.99 -4.00 10.55
CA LEU A 9 13.29 -3.80 9.90
C LEU A 9 13.63 -2.30 9.74
N LEU A 10 12.65 -1.41 9.78
CA LEU A 10 12.89 0.03 9.80
C LEU A 10 13.40 0.50 11.16
N GLY A 11 13.11 -0.24 12.22
CA GLY A 11 13.58 -0.02 13.59
C GLY A 11 12.52 -0.42 14.62
N GLN A 12 12.90 -0.39 15.90
CA GLN A 12 11.97 -0.66 16.99
C GLN A 12 11.27 0.63 17.42
N VAL A 13 9.94 0.57 17.50
CA VAL A 13 9.10 1.63 18.06
C VAL A 13 8.40 1.06 19.29
N PRO A 14 8.53 1.67 20.48
CA PRO A 14 7.79 1.31 21.68
C PRO A 14 6.30 1.15 21.38
N SER A 15 5.65 0.28 22.15
CA SER A 15 4.19 0.16 22.03
C SER A 15 3.55 1.49 22.39
N PRO A 16 2.49 1.91 21.68
CA PRO A 16 1.72 3.10 22.03
C PRO A 16 1.30 3.08 23.50
N GLN A 17 1.28 4.26 24.13
CA GLN A 17 0.79 4.35 25.50
C GLN A 17 -0.73 4.17 25.50
N SER A 18 -1.20 3.04 26.03
CA SER A 18 -2.63 2.79 26.19
C SER A 18 -3.18 3.52 27.41
N GLY A 19 -4.32 4.18 27.23
CA GLY A 19 -5.02 4.88 28.30
C GLY A 19 -6.20 5.70 27.80
N PRO A 20 -7.03 6.25 28.71
CA PRO A 20 -8.06 7.18 28.34
C PRO A 20 -7.43 8.47 27.79
N HIS A 21 -7.82 8.85 26.57
CA HIS A 21 -7.45 10.13 25.97
C HIS A 21 -8.46 11.21 26.35
N SER A 22 -8.00 12.45 26.52
CA SER A 22 -8.90 13.59 26.72
C SER A 22 -9.72 13.87 25.45
N GLU A 23 -10.84 14.59 25.60
CA GLU A 23 -11.66 14.96 24.44
C GLU A 23 -10.89 15.84 23.45
N GLU A 24 -9.99 16.70 23.94
CA GLU A 24 -9.12 17.53 23.10
C GLU A 24 -8.21 16.67 22.22
N MET A 25 -7.54 15.66 22.81
CA MET A 25 -6.69 14.73 22.07
C MET A 25 -7.49 13.93 21.05
N LEU A 26 -8.70 13.46 21.39
CA LEU A 26 -9.56 12.73 20.45
C LEU A 26 -10.01 13.60 19.25
N ASN A 27 -10.30 14.87 19.50
CA ASN A 27 -10.65 15.83 18.45
C ASN A 27 -9.44 16.10 17.54
N GLU A 28 -8.25 16.25 18.12
CA GLU A 28 -7.02 16.46 17.35
C GLU A 28 -6.65 15.25 16.50
N VAL A 29 -6.72 14.05 17.08
CA VAL A 29 -6.53 12.77 16.37
C VAL A 29 -7.48 12.65 15.17
N THR A 30 -8.76 12.98 15.37
CA THR A 30 -9.77 12.97 14.30
C THR A 30 -9.43 13.97 13.20
N LYS A 31 -9.05 15.20 13.58
CA LYS A 31 -8.67 16.24 12.63
C LYS A 31 -7.46 15.83 11.80
N VAL A 32 -6.40 15.37 12.44
CA VAL A 32 -5.14 14.94 11.79
C VAL A 32 -5.39 13.77 10.83
N TYR A 33 -6.24 12.82 11.22
CA TYR A 33 -6.63 11.73 10.34
C TYR A 33 -7.24 12.25 9.02
N HIS A 34 -8.23 13.15 9.11
CA HIS A 34 -8.90 13.70 7.92
C HIS A 34 -7.98 14.57 7.07
N GLU A 35 -7.13 15.40 7.71
CA GLU A 35 -6.23 16.34 7.01
C GLU A 35 -5.05 15.64 6.33
N MET A 36 -4.50 14.58 6.95
CA MET A 36 -3.23 13.99 6.50
C MET A 36 -3.36 12.61 5.86
N TYR A 37 -4.36 11.80 6.26
CA TYR A 37 -4.40 10.38 5.92
C TYR A 37 -5.65 9.96 5.13
N ALA A 38 -6.83 10.49 5.43
CA ALA A 38 -8.08 10.05 4.80
C ALA A 38 -8.04 10.19 3.27
N HIS A 39 -7.59 11.34 2.76
CA HIS A 39 -7.46 11.55 1.32
C HIS A 39 -6.42 10.63 0.69
N GLY A 40 -5.25 10.48 1.32
CA GLY A 40 -4.17 9.61 0.82
C GLY A 40 -4.58 8.14 0.77
N LEU A 41 -5.25 7.64 1.81
CA LEU A 41 -5.77 6.27 1.87
C LEU A 41 -6.86 6.05 0.82
N SER A 42 -7.79 7.00 0.71
CA SER A 42 -8.87 6.94 -0.28
C SER A 42 -8.34 6.93 -1.70
N ALA A 43 -7.35 7.77 -2.00
CA ALA A 43 -6.72 7.83 -3.31
C ALA A 43 -5.88 6.59 -3.60
N PHE A 44 -5.15 6.07 -2.60
CA PHE A 44 -4.27 4.91 -2.78
C PHE A 44 -5.06 3.62 -3.03
N PHE A 45 -6.13 3.40 -2.26
CA PHE A 45 -7.03 2.26 -2.42
C PHE A 45 -8.20 2.55 -3.37
N GLU A 46 -8.25 3.73 -3.99
CA GLU A 46 -9.31 4.22 -4.89
C GLU A 46 -10.76 4.01 -4.37
N THR A 47 -10.99 4.22 -3.07
CA THR A 47 -12.29 4.04 -2.40
C THR A 47 -12.57 5.22 -1.49
N ASN A 48 -13.83 5.67 -1.36
CA ASN A 48 -14.15 6.76 -0.42
C ASN A 48 -14.43 6.24 1.00
N TRP A 49 -14.27 4.93 1.23
CA TRP A 49 -14.55 4.29 2.52
C TRP A 49 -13.83 4.96 3.70
N TYR A 50 -12.62 5.48 3.48
CA TYR A 50 -11.80 6.13 4.50
C TYR A 50 -12.28 7.55 4.87
N PHE A 51 -13.32 8.09 4.23
CA PHE A 51 -13.93 9.37 4.64
C PHE A 51 -14.99 9.15 5.73
N PHE A 52 -14.55 8.86 6.94
CA PHE A 52 -15.44 8.55 8.05
C PHE A 52 -16.20 9.78 8.57
N THR A 53 -17.53 9.67 8.59
CA THR A 53 -18.40 10.70 9.16
C THR A 53 -19.44 10.11 10.11
N GLU A 54 -19.74 10.83 11.18
CA GLU A 54 -20.79 10.49 12.14
C GLU A 54 -21.69 11.72 12.32
N ASN A 55 -22.99 11.58 12.05
CA ASN A 55 -23.96 12.69 12.08
C ASN A 55 -23.52 13.91 11.26
N GLY A 56 -22.88 13.68 10.10
CA GLY A 56 -22.39 14.72 9.21
C GLY A 56 -21.12 15.45 9.68
N LYS A 57 -20.49 14.99 10.77
CA LYS A 57 -19.22 15.52 11.27
C LYS A 57 -18.10 14.52 11.00
N MET A 58 -16.88 15.05 10.80
CA MET A 58 -15.68 14.22 10.73
C MET A 58 -15.60 13.33 11.96
N SER A 59 -15.33 12.05 11.73
CA SER A 59 -15.20 11.05 12.78
C SER A 59 -14.01 10.15 12.49
N LEU A 60 -13.61 9.36 13.48
CA LEU A 60 -12.66 8.27 13.32
C LEU A 60 -13.24 7.06 14.07
N PRO A 61 -13.21 5.84 13.49
CA PRO A 61 -13.60 4.63 14.19
C PRO A 61 -12.85 4.54 15.51
N ARG A 62 -13.58 4.27 16.60
CA ARG A 62 -13.01 4.15 17.96
C ARG A 62 -12.26 2.83 18.15
N ASN A 63 -11.36 2.49 17.24
CA ASN A 63 -10.39 1.42 17.42
C ASN A 63 -9.32 1.93 18.41
N PRO A 64 -9.24 1.40 19.65
CA PRO A 64 -8.35 1.92 20.68
C PRO A 64 -6.88 1.91 20.26
N HIS A 65 -6.47 0.90 19.48
CA HIS A 65 -5.09 0.78 19.02
C HIS A 65 -4.70 1.92 18.05
N VAL A 66 -5.56 2.23 17.08
CA VAL A 66 -5.32 3.31 16.12
C VAL A 66 -5.32 4.67 16.82
N VAL A 67 -6.24 4.89 17.77
CA VAL A 67 -6.30 6.13 18.55
C VAL A 67 -5.04 6.30 19.39
N ASP A 68 -4.60 5.26 20.10
CA ASP A 68 -3.35 5.28 20.88
C ASP A 68 -2.14 5.59 19.98
N LEU A 69 -2.10 5.00 18.79
CA LEU A 69 -1.01 5.17 17.83
C LEU A 69 -0.94 6.59 17.26
N LEU A 70 -2.10 7.17 16.89
CA LEU A 70 -2.19 8.57 16.46
C LEU A 70 -1.81 9.53 17.59
N ALA A 71 -2.33 9.33 18.80
CA ALA A 71 -1.97 10.16 19.95
C ALA A 71 -0.48 10.09 20.27
N THR A 72 0.13 8.91 20.18
CA THR A 72 1.58 8.72 20.36
C THR A 72 2.37 9.41 19.25
N PHE A 73 1.89 9.34 18.00
CA PHE A 73 2.52 10.00 16.86
C PHE A 73 2.49 11.53 17.00
N LEU A 74 1.36 12.12 17.41
CA LEU A 74 1.25 13.55 17.65
C LEU A 74 2.21 14.05 18.73
N LYS A 75 2.22 13.40 19.90
CA LYS A 75 3.18 13.72 20.97
C LYS A 75 4.64 13.59 20.52
N THR A 76 4.92 12.60 19.66
CA THR A 76 6.25 12.42 19.09
C THR A 76 6.61 13.61 18.21
N LEU A 77 5.71 14.03 17.32
CA LEU A 77 5.94 15.18 16.43
C LEU A 77 6.14 16.50 17.20
N GLU A 78 5.39 16.72 18.28
CA GLU A 78 5.55 17.90 19.15
C GLU A 78 6.94 17.95 19.82
N ALA A 79 7.51 16.79 20.14
CA ALA A 79 8.81 16.67 20.79
C ALA A 79 10.00 16.80 19.82
N VAL A 80 9.77 16.67 18.51
CA VAL A 80 10.82 16.68 17.48
C VAL A 80 11.50 18.05 17.44
N ARG A 81 12.81 18.04 17.73
CA ARG A 81 13.66 19.21 17.58
C ARG A 81 14.24 19.27 16.17
N VAL A 82 14.42 20.49 15.66
CA VAL A 82 15.09 20.74 14.38
C VAL A 82 16.49 20.11 14.43
N ASN A 83 16.84 19.33 13.40
CA ASN A 83 18.09 18.57 13.25
C ASN A 83 18.26 17.31 14.12
N ASP A 84 17.21 16.85 14.82
CA ASP A 84 17.25 15.54 15.48
C ASP A 84 16.91 14.42 14.48
N HIS A 85 17.91 13.99 13.71
CA HIS A 85 17.77 12.91 12.73
C HIS A 85 17.29 11.59 13.35
N SER A 86 17.58 11.34 14.63
CA SER A 86 17.15 10.11 15.31
C SER A 86 15.64 10.13 15.58
N GLN A 87 15.11 11.27 16.02
CA GLN A 87 13.67 11.43 16.22
C GLN A 87 12.90 11.53 14.90
N MET A 88 13.50 12.11 13.85
CA MET A 88 12.90 12.10 12.50
C MET A 88 12.81 10.68 11.92
N ALA A 89 13.85 9.86 12.10
CA ALA A 89 13.80 8.45 11.70
C ALA A 89 12.74 7.69 12.51
N TYR A 90 12.70 7.90 13.82
CA TYR A 90 11.72 7.31 14.71
C TYR A 90 10.27 7.67 14.33
N SER A 91 9.98 8.94 14.06
CA SER A 91 8.65 9.39 13.64
C SER A 91 8.25 8.79 12.30
N GLY A 92 9.18 8.60 11.36
CA GLY A 92 8.95 7.90 10.09
C GLY A 92 8.55 6.43 10.28
N ILE A 93 9.19 5.70 11.20
CA ILE A 93 8.82 4.30 11.49
C ILE A 93 7.44 4.24 12.13
N LEU A 94 7.15 5.14 13.07
CA LEU A 94 5.86 5.24 13.74
C LEU A 94 4.74 5.58 12.74
N GLU A 95 4.99 6.51 11.82
CA GLU A 95 4.07 6.85 10.73
C GLU A 95 3.86 5.65 9.78
N THR A 96 4.91 4.86 9.51
CA THR A 96 4.78 3.67 8.66
C THR A 96 3.82 2.66 9.28
N ARG A 97 3.96 2.41 10.58
CA ARG A 97 3.03 1.57 11.33
C ARG A 97 1.62 2.16 11.30
N LEU A 98 1.49 3.46 11.55
CA LEU A 98 0.21 4.15 11.55
C LEU A 98 -0.53 4.01 10.22
N VAL A 99 0.12 4.29 9.09
CA VAL A 99 -0.51 4.16 7.76
C VAL A 99 -1.00 2.73 7.53
N TRP A 100 -0.21 1.73 7.94
CA TRP A 100 -0.63 0.34 7.81
C TRP A 100 -1.83 0.01 8.70
N GLU A 101 -1.83 0.40 9.98
CA GLU A 101 -2.98 0.19 10.88
C GLU A 101 -4.24 0.89 10.38
N LEU A 102 -4.11 2.11 9.86
CA LEU A 102 -5.24 2.85 9.27
C LEU A 102 -5.82 2.12 8.05
N ALA A 103 -4.98 1.55 7.18
CA ALA A 103 -5.45 0.74 6.07
C ALA A 103 -6.19 -0.52 6.57
N ARG A 104 -5.67 -1.18 7.61
CA ARG A 104 -6.28 -2.38 8.20
C ARG A 104 -7.63 -2.15 8.87
N LEU A 105 -8.02 -0.91 9.19
CA LEU A 105 -9.37 -0.61 9.69
C LEU A 105 -10.47 -1.18 8.79
N ALA A 106 -10.21 -1.35 7.48
CA ALA A 106 -11.15 -1.98 6.56
C ALA A 106 -11.57 -3.38 7.02
N TYR A 107 -10.66 -4.16 7.63
CA TYR A 107 -10.95 -5.50 8.11
C TYR A 107 -11.89 -5.54 9.32
N ASP A 108 -11.86 -4.50 10.16
CA ASP A 108 -12.74 -4.39 11.34
C ASP A 108 -14.16 -3.94 10.95
N ALA A 109 -14.33 -3.42 9.74
CA ALA A 109 -15.58 -2.85 9.28
C ALA A 109 -16.62 -3.94 8.96
N HIS A 110 -17.83 -3.76 9.49
CA HIS A 110 -18.95 -4.63 9.16
C HIS A 110 -19.78 -4.00 8.03
N PRO A 111 -20.00 -4.71 6.91
CA PRO A 111 -20.83 -4.18 5.83
C PRO A 111 -22.30 -4.16 6.29
N THR A 112 -22.88 -2.96 6.37
CA THR A 112 -24.33 -2.82 6.51
C THR A 112 -24.95 -3.08 5.14
N ILE A 113 -25.52 -4.26 4.93
CA ILE A 113 -26.16 -4.63 3.66
C ILE A 113 -27.66 -4.33 3.79
N PRO A 114 -28.21 -3.35 3.04
CA PRO A 114 -29.65 -3.16 2.97
C PRO A 114 -30.35 -4.43 2.45
N PRO A 115 -31.56 -4.78 2.93
CA PRO A 115 -32.29 -5.94 2.42
C PRO A 115 -32.48 -5.83 0.90
N GLY A 116 -31.96 -6.81 0.15
CA GLY A 116 -32.08 -6.89 -1.32
C GLY A 116 -30.95 -6.23 -2.11
N ALA A 117 -29.97 -5.59 -1.48
CA ALA A 117 -28.79 -5.09 -2.17
C ALA A 117 -27.82 -6.24 -2.51
N PRO A 118 -27.18 -6.26 -3.70
CA PRO A 118 -26.14 -7.23 -4.01
C PRO A 118 -25.02 -7.15 -2.96
N SER A 119 -24.80 -8.28 -2.28
CA SER A 119 -23.95 -8.37 -1.08
C SER A 119 -22.47 -8.02 -1.35
N ASN A 120 -22.01 -8.14 -2.59
CA ASN A 120 -20.61 -8.14 -3.02
C ASN A 120 -20.03 -6.76 -3.36
N GLU A 121 -20.82 -5.69 -3.31
CA GLU A 121 -20.45 -4.37 -3.86
C GLU A 121 -20.63 -3.22 -2.85
N THR A 122 -20.53 -3.49 -1.55
CA THR A 122 -20.44 -2.39 -0.59
C THR A 122 -19.04 -1.77 -0.66
N GLU A 123 -18.98 -0.46 -0.44
CA GLU A 123 -17.73 0.28 -0.37
C GLU A 123 -16.74 -0.32 0.67
N VAL A 124 -17.30 -0.86 1.75
CA VAL A 124 -16.57 -1.61 2.78
C VAL A 124 -15.87 -2.84 2.20
N LYS A 125 -16.58 -3.68 1.42
CA LYS A 125 -16.00 -4.89 0.82
C LYS A 125 -14.95 -4.55 -0.22
N GLU A 126 -15.17 -3.49 -1.00
CA GLU A 126 -14.16 -3.00 -1.94
C GLU A 126 -12.87 -2.60 -1.21
N ALA A 127 -12.96 -1.82 -0.13
CA ALA A 127 -11.81 -1.47 0.69
C ALA A 127 -11.12 -2.72 1.27
N GLN A 128 -11.87 -3.65 1.87
CA GLN A 128 -11.34 -4.91 2.42
C GLN A 128 -10.57 -5.73 1.39
N HIS A 129 -11.15 -5.93 0.20
CA HIS A 129 -10.54 -6.72 -0.85
C HIS A 129 -9.28 -6.07 -1.40
N ARG A 130 -9.27 -4.74 -1.57
CA ARG A 130 -8.09 -4.00 -2.04
C ARG A 130 -6.97 -4.00 -1.01
N VAL A 131 -7.27 -3.79 0.27
CA VAL A 131 -6.29 -3.93 1.36
C VAL A 131 -5.68 -5.33 1.36
N ARG A 132 -6.50 -6.37 1.19
CA ARG A 132 -6.03 -7.76 1.09
C ARG A 132 -5.11 -8.02 -0.12
N VAL A 133 -5.42 -7.42 -1.27
CA VAL A 133 -4.57 -7.53 -2.47
C VAL A 133 -3.22 -6.85 -2.23
N VAL A 134 -3.20 -5.66 -1.64
CA VAL A 134 -1.97 -4.92 -1.31
C VAL A 134 -1.16 -5.66 -0.23
N GLU A 135 -1.82 -6.21 0.79
CA GLU A 135 -1.17 -7.02 1.83
C GLU A 135 -0.43 -8.22 1.22
N ALA A 136 -1.13 -9.02 0.41
CA ALA A 136 -0.54 -10.16 -0.25
C ALA A 136 0.56 -9.74 -1.26
N LEU A 137 0.41 -8.59 -1.92
CA LEU A 137 1.43 -8.01 -2.78
C LEU A 137 2.72 -7.75 -2.01
N LEU A 138 2.65 -7.02 -0.89
CA LEU A 138 3.79 -6.59 -0.07
C LEU A 138 4.46 -7.75 0.70
N CYS A 139 3.67 -8.71 1.19
CA CYS A 139 4.18 -9.89 1.89
C CYS A 139 4.91 -10.88 0.94
N GLY A 140 4.76 -10.73 -0.38
CA GLY A 140 5.20 -11.74 -1.34
C GLY A 140 4.31 -12.98 -1.36
N ASP A 141 3.16 -12.94 -0.68
CA ASP A 141 2.20 -14.02 -0.57
C ASP A 141 1.28 -14.11 -1.80
N TYR A 142 0.59 -15.23 -1.94
CA TYR A 142 -0.37 -15.47 -3.02
C TYR A 142 -1.80 -15.49 -2.49
N LEU A 143 -2.70 -14.83 -3.21
CA LEU A 143 -4.13 -14.94 -2.92
C LEU A 143 -4.62 -16.36 -3.28
N PRO A 144 -5.51 -16.98 -2.49
CA PRO A 144 -6.12 -18.26 -2.84
C PRO A 144 -7.11 -18.12 -4.00
N THR A 145 -7.85 -17.02 -4.03
CA THR A 145 -8.83 -16.64 -5.06
C THR A 145 -8.75 -15.13 -5.27
N ASN A 146 -9.22 -14.65 -6.42
CA ASN A 146 -9.34 -13.20 -6.64
C ASN A 146 -10.59 -12.72 -5.90
N PRO A 147 -10.46 -11.85 -4.89
CA PRO A 147 -11.60 -11.38 -4.12
C PRO A 147 -12.39 -10.28 -4.86
N LEU A 148 -11.84 -9.70 -5.93
CA LEU A 148 -12.45 -8.60 -6.67
C LEU A 148 -13.35 -9.12 -7.78
N CYS A 149 -14.45 -8.41 -8.00
CA CYS A 149 -15.34 -8.68 -9.13
C CYS A 149 -14.60 -8.45 -10.45
N PRO A 150 -14.77 -9.33 -11.46
CA PRO A 150 -14.31 -9.06 -12.81
C PRO A 150 -14.84 -7.71 -13.32
N PRO A 151 -14.05 -6.97 -14.12
CA PRO A 151 -14.48 -5.67 -14.63
C PRO A 151 -15.74 -5.83 -15.47
N TYR A 152 -16.78 -5.08 -15.11
CA TYR A 152 -18.01 -4.95 -15.87
C TYR A 152 -18.06 -3.57 -16.51
N GLN A 153 -18.92 -3.40 -17.52
CA GLN A 153 -19.11 -2.11 -18.16
C GLN A 153 -19.90 -1.18 -17.22
N ASP A 154 -19.22 -0.15 -16.74
CA ASP A 154 -19.81 0.94 -15.97
C ASP A 154 -20.06 2.15 -16.91
N PRO A 155 -21.17 2.90 -16.75
CA PRO A 155 -21.37 4.15 -17.50
C PRO A 155 -20.20 5.12 -17.37
N ASP A 156 -19.50 5.12 -16.23
CA ASP A 156 -18.23 5.79 -16.07
C ASP A 156 -17.06 4.90 -16.54
N THR A 157 -16.47 5.28 -17.67
CA THR A 157 -15.28 4.63 -18.22
C THR A 157 -14.10 4.63 -17.24
N ALA A 158 -13.95 5.67 -16.40
CA ALA A 158 -12.88 5.72 -15.41
C ALA A 158 -13.09 4.65 -14.33
N ARG A 159 -14.33 4.42 -13.90
CA ARG A 159 -14.70 3.35 -12.98
C ARG A 159 -14.46 1.96 -13.58
N THR A 160 -14.82 1.75 -14.85
CA THR A 160 -14.53 0.48 -15.55
C THR A 160 -13.03 0.18 -15.55
N ARG A 161 -12.19 1.17 -15.90
CA ARG A 161 -10.72 1.03 -15.92
C ARG A 161 -10.12 0.84 -14.54
N GLN A 162 -10.68 1.50 -13.53
CA GLN A 162 -10.32 1.30 -12.12
C GLN A 162 -10.56 -0.15 -11.69
N LEU A 163 -11.76 -0.69 -11.93
CA LEU A 163 -12.09 -2.07 -11.59
C LEU A 163 -11.17 -3.05 -12.30
N ASP A 164 -10.84 -2.76 -13.56
CA ASP A 164 -9.94 -3.58 -14.36
C ASP A 164 -8.50 -3.60 -13.81
N PHE A 165 -7.99 -2.44 -13.38
CA PHE A 165 -6.65 -2.35 -12.79
C PHE A 165 -6.55 -3.22 -11.53
N TRP A 166 -7.50 -3.05 -10.61
CA TRP A 166 -7.51 -3.81 -9.35
C TRP A 166 -7.71 -5.30 -9.58
N TYR A 167 -8.61 -5.69 -10.48
CA TYR A 167 -8.81 -7.09 -10.84
C TYR A 167 -7.54 -7.71 -11.43
N SER A 168 -6.86 -6.99 -12.33
CA SER A 168 -5.59 -7.43 -12.95
C SER A 168 -4.48 -7.58 -11.91
N LEU A 169 -4.37 -6.65 -10.96
CA LEU A 169 -3.43 -6.74 -9.85
C LEU A 169 -3.71 -7.97 -8.98
N ALA A 170 -4.97 -8.23 -8.64
CA ALA A 170 -5.34 -9.39 -7.84
C ALA A 170 -5.11 -10.71 -8.59
N GLU A 171 -5.36 -10.79 -9.90
CA GLU A 171 -5.01 -11.96 -10.72
C GLU A 171 -3.50 -12.19 -10.77
N PHE A 172 -2.71 -11.13 -10.90
CA PHE A 172 -1.25 -11.20 -10.81
C PHE A 172 -0.80 -11.76 -9.46
N VAL A 173 -1.32 -11.24 -8.34
CA VAL A 173 -0.97 -11.68 -6.99
C VAL A 173 -1.48 -13.09 -6.68
N ARG A 174 -2.61 -13.51 -7.26
CA ARG A 174 -3.16 -14.87 -7.12
C ARG A 174 -2.33 -15.91 -7.87
N THR A 175 -1.82 -15.54 -9.04
CA THR A 175 -1.11 -16.47 -9.93
C THR A 175 0.28 -16.76 -9.38
N ARG A 176 0.48 -17.99 -8.88
CA ARG A 176 1.76 -18.44 -8.32
C ARG A 176 2.89 -18.32 -9.32
N ASP A 177 4.04 -17.83 -8.86
CA ASP A 177 5.27 -17.95 -9.63
C ASP A 177 5.60 -19.44 -9.80
N ASN A 178 5.60 -19.89 -11.05
CA ASN A 178 6.05 -21.22 -11.43
C ASN A 178 6.79 -21.10 -12.76
N PRO A 179 8.12 -20.92 -12.74
CA PRO A 179 8.90 -20.68 -13.94
C PRO A 179 8.89 -21.85 -14.93
N THR A 180 8.53 -23.06 -14.47
CA THR A 180 8.38 -24.24 -15.33
C THR A 180 7.01 -24.34 -16.01
N SER A 181 6.03 -23.56 -15.54
CA SER A 181 4.67 -23.53 -16.06
C SER A 181 4.48 -22.35 -17.01
N GLN A 182 4.64 -22.61 -18.31
CA GLN A 182 4.37 -21.65 -19.39
C GLN A 182 3.02 -20.91 -19.24
N PRO A 183 1.90 -21.58 -18.87
CA PRO A 183 0.63 -20.88 -18.63
C PRO A 183 0.68 -19.86 -17.49
N ALA A 184 1.38 -20.15 -16.39
CA ALA A 184 1.44 -19.24 -15.25
C ALA A 184 2.29 -18.00 -15.55
N VAL A 185 3.42 -18.18 -16.24
CA VAL A 185 4.28 -17.08 -16.70
C VAL A 185 3.49 -16.14 -17.61
N LYS A 186 2.81 -16.69 -18.63
CA LYS A 186 2.02 -15.89 -19.56
C LYS A 186 0.92 -15.08 -18.87
N VAL A 187 0.18 -15.68 -17.94
CA VAL A 187 -0.87 -14.94 -17.20
C VAL A 187 -0.29 -13.76 -16.43
N ARG A 188 0.86 -13.93 -15.78
CA ARG A 188 1.51 -12.84 -15.02
C ARG A 188 2.00 -11.72 -15.94
N GLU A 189 2.59 -12.06 -17.08
CA GLU A 189 3.00 -11.09 -18.11
C GLU A 189 1.80 -10.32 -18.68
N ASP A 190 0.71 -11.03 -19.03
CA ASP A 190 -0.53 -10.43 -19.53
C ASP A 190 -1.12 -9.45 -18.49
N MET A 191 -1.13 -9.81 -17.20
CA MET A 191 -1.63 -8.93 -16.14
C MET A 191 -0.74 -7.71 -15.92
N LEU A 192 0.59 -7.85 -15.99
CA LEU A 192 1.51 -6.70 -15.92
C LEU A 192 1.30 -5.75 -17.10
N ALA A 193 1.17 -6.28 -18.32
CA ALA A 193 0.90 -5.48 -19.51
C ALA A 193 -0.44 -4.73 -19.41
N ARG A 194 -1.48 -5.42 -18.90
CA ARG A 194 -2.80 -4.83 -18.67
C ARG A 194 -2.74 -3.72 -17.63
N MET A 195 -2.09 -3.93 -16.49
CA MET A 195 -1.91 -2.89 -15.47
C MET A 195 -1.15 -1.68 -16.02
N ARG A 196 -0.08 -1.88 -16.81
CA ARG A 196 0.68 -0.79 -17.44
C ARG A 196 -0.20 0.09 -18.32
N TYR A 197 -1.11 -0.51 -19.08
CA TYR A 197 -2.08 0.23 -19.91
C TYR A 197 -3.14 0.98 -19.08
N LEU A 198 -3.39 0.56 -17.85
CA LEU A 198 -4.42 1.09 -16.95
C LEU A 198 -3.86 2.06 -15.89
N LEU A 199 -2.62 2.52 -16.03
CA LEU A 199 -2.05 3.49 -15.10
C LEU A 199 -2.77 4.83 -15.15
N ASP A 200 -3.22 5.27 -16.32
CA ASP A 200 -4.04 6.47 -16.51
C ASP A 200 -3.44 7.76 -15.91
N GLY A 201 -2.11 7.82 -15.76
CA GLY A 201 -1.42 8.92 -15.07
C GLY A 201 -1.76 9.02 -13.58
N ARG A 202 -2.27 7.94 -12.97
CA ARG A 202 -2.57 7.86 -11.54
C ARG A 202 -1.33 7.39 -10.78
N GLU A 203 -0.68 8.31 -10.08
CA GLU A 203 0.54 8.06 -9.31
C GLU A 203 0.45 6.83 -8.37
N ASN A 204 -0.69 6.64 -7.69
CA ASN A 204 -0.88 5.48 -6.81
C ASN A 204 -0.88 4.14 -7.55
N ARG A 205 -1.34 4.12 -8.81
CA ARG A 205 -1.29 2.93 -9.66
C ARG A 205 0.15 2.67 -10.13
N ASP A 206 0.94 3.70 -10.38
CA ASP A 206 2.37 3.58 -10.69
C ASP A 206 3.14 2.91 -9.54
N VAL A 207 2.80 3.23 -8.29
CA VAL A 207 3.35 2.56 -7.10
C VAL A 207 3.01 1.08 -7.09
N LEU A 208 1.72 0.72 -7.16
CA LEU A 208 1.28 -0.68 -7.13
C LEU A 208 1.86 -1.50 -8.29
N TYR A 209 1.89 -0.92 -9.48
CA TYR A 209 2.50 -1.52 -10.66
C TYR A 209 4.01 -1.73 -10.49
N SER A 210 4.72 -0.73 -9.97
CA SER A 210 6.17 -0.84 -9.72
C SER A 210 6.47 -1.94 -8.71
N ILE A 211 5.68 -2.07 -7.63
CA ILE A 211 5.83 -3.15 -6.66
C ILE A 211 5.61 -4.52 -7.34
N ALA A 212 4.60 -4.65 -8.20
CA ALA A 212 4.35 -5.87 -8.97
C ALA A 212 5.52 -6.21 -9.92
N VAL A 213 6.09 -5.20 -10.60
CA VAL A 213 7.27 -5.38 -11.47
C VAL A 213 8.48 -5.86 -10.67
N VAL A 214 8.80 -5.21 -9.54
CA VAL A 214 9.93 -5.64 -8.72
C VAL A 214 9.70 -7.05 -8.19
N ARG A 215 8.49 -7.38 -7.73
CA ARG A 215 8.14 -8.72 -7.26
C ARG A 215 8.32 -9.80 -8.34
N GLU A 216 7.99 -9.50 -9.61
CA GLU A 216 8.16 -10.44 -10.72
C GLU A 216 9.63 -10.64 -11.10
N LEU A 217 10.40 -9.55 -11.14
CA LEU A 217 11.72 -9.56 -11.78
C LEU A 217 12.87 -9.75 -10.79
N ALA A 218 12.75 -9.26 -9.55
CA ALA A 218 13.80 -9.35 -8.55
C ALA A 218 14.32 -10.79 -8.28
N PRO A 219 13.50 -11.86 -8.33
CA PRO A 219 14.01 -13.23 -8.18
C PRO A 219 15.01 -13.69 -9.26
N GLN A 220 15.06 -13.00 -10.40
CA GLN A 220 15.86 -13.38 -11.58
C GLN A 220 17.18 -12.61 -11.69
N PHE A 221 17.34 -11.53 -10.94
CA PHE A 221 18.50 -10.65 -11.02
C PHE A 221 19.10 -10.46 -9.63
N ASP A 222 20.43 -10.37 -9.56
CA ASP A 222 21.07 -9.92 -8.33
C ASP A 222 20.67 -8.49 -7.99
N SER A 223 20.78 -8.15 -6.69
CA SER A 223 20.32 -6.89 -6.11
C SER A 223 20.55 -5.69 -7.05
N PRO A 224 19.49 -4.94 -7.41
CA PRO A 224 19.58 -3.85 -8.39
C PRO A 224 20.40 -2.65 -7.91
N TYR A 225 20.89 -2.66 -6.65
CA TYR A 225 21.81 -1.65 -6.14
C TYR A 225 23.23 -1.85 -6.67
N GLY A 226 23.46 -1.26 -7.84
CA GLY A 226 24.81 -1.06 -8.36
C GLY A 226 24.83 0.04 -9.42
N ASN A 227 24.95 1.30 -8.97
CA ASN A 227 25.42 2.55 -9.63
C ASN A 227 25.29 2.81 -11.15
N ASN A 228 24.68 1.94 -11.94
CA ASN A 228 24.75 1.95 -13.39
C ASN A 228 23.36 1.71 -14.00
N THR A 229 22.39 2.57 -13.70
CA THR A 229 21.19 2.66 -14.53
C THR A 229 21.59 3.37 -15.83
N PRO A 230 21.54 2.72 -17.01
CA PRO A 230 21.93 3.35 -18.26
C PRO A 230 21.07 4.60 -18.54
N GLN A 231 21.67 5.67 -19.08
CA GLN A 231 20.95 6.90 -19.46
C GLN A 231 19.90 6.66 -20.57
N HIS A 232 20.02 5.57 -21.32
CA HIS A 232 19.02 5.13 -22.30
C HIS A 232 18.46 3.78 -21.87
N VAL A 233 17.27 3.81 -21.30
CA VAL A 233 16.62 2.63 -20.73
C VAL A 233 15.71 2.02 -21.79
N ASP A 234 16.13 0.90 -22.36
CA ASP A 234 15.22 0.08 -23.16
C ASP A 234 14.23 -0.60 -22.19
N GLU A 235 12.97 -0.16 -22.20
CA GLU A 235 11.89 -0.74 -21.38
C GLU A 235 11.56 -2.19 -21.77
N SER A 236 12.05 -2.70 -22.90
CA SER A 236 11.88 -4.13 -23.24
C SER A 236 12.84 -5.03 -22.44
N ASP A 237 13.94 -4.49 -21.92
CA ASP A 237 14.89 -5.24 -21.09
C ASP A 237 14.35 -5.39 -19.64
N PRO A 238 14.12 -6.62 -19.16
CA PRO A 238 13.61 -6.85 -17.81
C PRO A 238 14.54 -6.31 -16.70
N LYS A 239 15.85 -6.28 -16.91
CA LYS A 239 16.80 -5.74 -15.93
C LYS A 239 16.63 -4.23 -15.77
N ASN A 240 16.43 -3.54 -16.89
CA ASN A 240 16.15 -2.11 -16.92
C ASN A 240 14.82 -1.78 -16.25
N ARG A 241 13.76 -2.54 -16.56
CA ARG A 241 12.45 -2.41 -15.89
C ARG A 241 12.55 -2.58 -14.38
N LEU A 242 13.30 -3.60 -13.92
CA LEU A 242 13.55 -3.83 -12.49
C LEU A 242 14.28 -2.65 -11.85
N ALA A 243 15.31 -2.11 -12.51
CA ALA A 243 16.09 -0.99 -12.01
C ALA A 243 15.23 0.28 -11.88
N VAL A 244 14.42 0.59 -12.89
CA VAL A 244 13.50 1.75 -12.88
C VAL A 244 12.45 1.59 -11.78
N ALA A 245 11.79 0.44 -11.69
CA ALA A 245 10.76 0.21 -10.67
C ALA A 245 11.34 0.24 -9.25
N SER A 246 12.51 -0.37 -9.04
CA SER A 246 13.22 -0.34 -7.75
C SER A 246 13.62 1.09 -7.36
N LYS A 247 14.14 1.88 -8.31
CA LYS A 247 14.51 3.27 -8.07
C LYS A 247 13.29 4.13 -7.76
N PHE A 248 12.20 3.95 -8.52
CA PHE A 248 10.94 4.66 -8.27
C PHE A 248 10.44 4.40 -6.85
N ILE A 249 10.35 3.14 -6.41
CA ILE A 249 9.93 2.79 -5.04
C ILE A 249 10.85 3.44 -4.00
N TYR A 250 12.18 3.43 -4.22
CA TYR A 250 13.12 4.06 -3.30
C TYR A 250 12.95 5.58 -3.23
N ASP A 251 12.89 6.25 -4.38
CA ASP A 251 12.77 7.71 -4.47
C ASP A 251 11.45 8.18 -3.82
N GLU A 252 10.36 7.44 -4.04
CA GLU A 252 9.05 7.69 -3.42
C GLU A 252 9.02 7.47 -1.91
N SER A 253 9.91 6.62 -1.39
CA SER A 253 10.05 6.41 0.05
C SER A 253 10.81 7.56 0.74
N GLN A 254 11.52 8.40 -0.02
CA GLN A 254 12.25 9.53 0.53
C GLN A 254 11.35 10.71 0.90
N VAL A 255 11.77 11.48 1.90
CA VAL A 255 11.05 12.69 2.38
C VAL A 255 10.89 13.74 1.28
N THR A 256 11.82 13.81 0.32
CA THR A 256 11.82 14.79 -0.78
C THR A 256 10.97 14.38 -1.99
N GLY A 257 10.34 13.21 -1.98
CA GLY A 257 9.66 12.62 -3.14
C GLY A 257 8.38 13.32 -3.64
N GLY A 258 7.89 14.36 -2.96
CA GLY A 258 6.71 15.12 -3.41
C GLY A 258 5.35 14.40 -3.26
N THR A 259 5.32 13.16 -2.78
CA THR A 259 4.09 12.35 -2.66
C THR A 259 3.45 12.38 -1.27
N THR A 260 2.23 11.83 -1.18
CA THR A 260 1.47 11.76 0.08
C THR A 260 2.19 10.91 1.13
N ASN A 261 1.91 11.14 2.41
CA ASN A 261 2.47 10.32 3.49
C ASN A 261 2.12 8.84 3.31
N VAL A 262 0.91 8.53 2.82
CA VAL A 262 0.45 7.16 2.57
C VAL A 262 1.33 6.46 1.53
N VAL A 263 1.56 7.11 0.38
CA VAL A 263 2.44 6.56 -0.68
C VAL A 263 3.84 6.31 -0.14
N ARG A 264 4.42 7.30 0.54
CA ARG A 264 5.77 7.20 1.11
C ARG A 264 5.91 5.97 2.01
N ARG A 265 4.94 5.74 2.89
CA ARG A 265 5.00 4.61 3.85
C ARG A 265 4.76 3.25 3.20
N PHE A 266 3.90 3.16 2.19
CA PHE A 266 3.79 1.91 1.41
C PHE A 266 5.06 1.63 0.60
N CYS A 267 5.70 2.67 0.07
CA CYS A 267 6.99 2.55 -0.61
C CYS A 267 8.12 2.13 0.36
N ASP A 268 8.14 2.60 1.61
CA ASP A 268 9.09 2.11 2.63
C ASP A 268 8.93 0.61 2.88
N ILE A 269 7.68 0.14 3.03
CA ILE A 269 7.39 -1.30 3.22
C ILE A 269 7.85 -2.09 1.99
N ALA A 270 7.46 -1.65 0.79
CA ALA A 270 7.82 -2.32 -0.46
C ALA A 270 9.34 -2.34 -0.69
N HIS A 271 10.03 -1.25 -0.34
CA HIS A 271 11.48 -1.15 -0.43
C HIS A 271 12.16 -2.21 0.42
N ARG A 272 11.74 -2.38 1.69
CA ARG A 272 12.26 -3.43 2.55
C ARG A 272 11.91 -4.83 2.07
N ALA A 273 10.68 -5.00 1.55
CA ALA A 273 10.18 -6.27 1.06
C ALA A 273 10.95 -6.79 -0.15
N PHE A 274 11.26 -5.93 -1.14
CA PHE A 274 11.73 -6.38 -2.45
C PHE A 274 12.97 -5.68 -3.01
N VAL A 275 13.46 -4.62 -2.35
CA VAL A 275 14.55 -3.80 -2.91
C VAL A 275 15.79 -3.86 -2.01
N ASN A 276 15.69 -3.44 -0.74
CA ASN A 276 16.76 -3.58 0.24
C ASN A 276 16.22 -3.63 1.68
N PRO A 277 16.37 -4.76 2.40
CA PRO A 277 17.21 -5.91 2.06
C PRO A 277 16.54 -6.92 1.10
N GLY A 278 15.28 -6.73 0.72
CA GLY A 278 14.59 -7.65 -0.19
C GLY A 278 14.14 -8.93 0.50
N VAL A 279 13.61 -8.83 1.73
CA VAL A 279 13.28 -10.00 2.58
C VAL A 279 12.24 -10.97 2.02
N ASN A 280 11.45 -10.53 1.03
CA ASN A 280 10.41 -11.32 0.39
C ASN A 280 10.80 -11.74 -1.04
N ILE A 281 12.08 -11.63 -1.42
CA ILE A 281 12.58 -12.21 -2.67
C ILE A 281 12.92 -13.69 -2.44
N GLY A 282 12.07 -14.59 -2.95
CA GLY A 282 12.42 -16.00 -3.10
C GLY A 282 13.30 -16.19 -4.33
N ARG A 283 14.63 -16.19 -4.18
CA ARG A 283 15.56 -16.38 -5.31
C ARG A 283 15.25 -17.69 -6.04
N ARG A 284 15.18 -17.65 -7.37
CA ARG A 284 15.07 -18.85 -8.20
C ARG A 284 16.45 -19.51 -8.24
N ASN A 285 16.63 -20.58 -7.46
CA ASN A 285 17.82 -21.45 -7.56
C ASN A 285 17.75 -22.31 -8.82
#